data_AF-A0AA35YWU1-F1
#
_entry.id   AF-A0AA35YWU1-F1
#
_cell.length_a   1.000
_cell.length_b   1.000
_cell.length_c   1.000
_cell.angle_alpha   90.00
_cell.angle_beta   90.00
_cell.angle_gamma   90.00
#
_symmetry.space_group_name_H-M   'P 1'
#
loop_
_entity.id
_entity.type
_entity.pdbx_description
1 polymer ?
#
loop_
_entity_poly.entity_id
_entity_poly.type
_entity_poly.pdbx_seq_one_letter_code
_entity_poly.pdbx_strand_id
1 'polypeptide(L)'
;MFFSIRTLRGSKSDYKWSLLLILFTQFIGIILGTIAPLSRCFAALSFRVSLKWIVNHIKMSNVESYWTQKLYDWKQSSIPFPYSSRKCKIVIQSLKNLFLSICIGFQKTVVVACKMIRVIPIFFVICVVYCLRCWKLLKDMFSASVHNTEQLGKDKDLSGYVLQLQDDMEFAERTLKGISKSVNRLIQKAEKQQPKNLMKLLTESRGFEGVEKFDSHHVPSLLSEKYLHCWSLPLVTLTTIAMSLPNIQKNIVDCLLSGVSEGLVYVTLVEESLNITDDDVSIQKAAKTLWVEVEVYHKWLGNNLPKANTTEQILQWLRDTGKNVVSEVERVERTDIGVPNDNSKYKSISANSMYRISETILCSYHENISQVSQEELFAELLSMIADILAACLTNLPQVIAMKCHTSAIEKREASVRAAAQLLGETMQIINILQDRELLSLIRNDMAFIDKWHSYLKDPCP
;
A
#
# COMPACT_ATOMS: atom_id res chain seq x y z
N MET A 1 16.84 -35.37 25.98
CA MET A 1 16.70 -36.78 25.55
C MET A 1 16.96 -37.66 26.78
N PHE A 2 15.90 -38.02 27.50
CA PHE A 2 16.00 -38.88 28.69
C PHE A 2 16.09 -40.34 28.23
N PHE A 3 17.30 -40.88 28.10
CA PHE A 3 17.47 -42.31 27.95
C PHE A 3 17.35 -42.96 29.33
N SER A 4 16.25 -43.68 29.52
CA SER A 4 16.04 -44.52 30.70
C SER A 4 17.12 -45.60 30.74
N ILE A 5 18.00 -45.55 31.74
CA ILE A 5 19.05 -46.54 32.04
C ILE A 5 18.48 -47.98 32.20
N ARG A 6 17.15 -48.10 32.34
CA ARG A 6 16.45 -49.37 32.59
C ARG A 6 16.39 -50.30 31.37
N THR A 7 16.56 -49.82 30.14
CA THR A 7 16.47 -50.67 28.93
C THR A 7 17.78 -51.36 28.54
N LEU A 8 18.91 -51.02 29.18
CA LEU A 8 20.22 -51.58 28.81
C LEU A 8 20.60 -52.87 29.57
N ARG A 9 19.82 -53.28 30.58
CA ARG A 9 20.15 -54.47 31.38
C ARG A 9 19.71 -55.78 30.71
N GLY A 10 18.80 -55.72 29.74
CA GLY A 10 18.16 -56.89 29.12
C GLY A 10 18.71 -57.37 27.77
N SER A 11 19.66 -56.66 27.15
CA SER A 11 20.23 -57.10 25.86
C SER A 11 21.44 -58.03 26.06
N LYS A 12 21.34 -59.26 25.55
CA LYS A 12 22.47 -60.18 25.33
C LYS A 12 23.25 -59.69 24.11
N SER A 13 24.06 -58.65 24.29
CA SER A 13 25.06 -58.22 23.31
C SER A 13 26.44 -58.46 23.89
N ASP A 14 27.30 -59.15 23.14
CA ASP A 14 28.67 -59.49 23.54
C ASP A 14 29.56 -58.23 23.71
N TYR A 15 29.08 -57.05 23.29
CA TYR A 15 29.79 -55.77 23.35
C TYR A 15 29.32 -54.84 24.48
N LYS A 16 28.71 -55.39 25.54
CA LYS A 16 28.10 -54.63 26.65
C LYS A 16 29.00 -53.55 27.26
N TRP A 17 30.30 -53.84 27.37
CA TRP A 17 31.32 -52.92 27.89
C TRP A 17 31.62 -51.78 26.92
N SER A 18 31.79 -52.08 25.63
CA SER A 18 32.08 -51.09 24.59
C SER A 18 30.91 -50.11 24.39
N LEU A 19 29.67 -50.59 24.45
CA LEU A 19 28.49 -49.73 24.30
C LEU A 19 28.37 -48.72 25.47
N LEU A 20 28.69 -49.16 26.69
CA LEU A 20 28.67 -48.31 27.88
C LEU A 20 29.80 -47.25 27.83
N LEU A 21 30.98 -47.63 27.33
CA LEU A 21 32.10 -46.73 27.11
C LEU A 21 31.80 -45.67 26.04
N ILE A 22 31.17 -46.06 24.93
CA ILE A 22 30.73 -45.13 23.86
C ILE A 22 29.70 -44.14 24.41
N LEU A 23 28.75 -44.63 25.21
CA LEU A 23 27.72 -43.77 25.79
C LEU A 23 28.32 -42.77 26.80
N PHE A 24 29.30 -43.20 27.59
CA PHE A 24 30.01 -42.34 28.54
C PHE A 24 30.86 -41.27 27.84
N THR A 25 31.59 -41.65 26.79
CA THR A 25 32.41 -40.72 25.99
C THR A 25 31.56 -39.72 25.20
N GLN A 26 30.42 -40.15 24.64
CA GLN A 26 29.45 -39.24 24.02
C GLN A 26 28.84 -38.28 25.04
N PHE A 27 28.51 -38.76 26.24
CA PHE A 27 27.97 -37.91 27.30
C PHE A 27 28.99 -36.84 27.74
N ILE A 28 30.25 -37.22 27.96
CA ILE A 28 31.33 -36.27 28.27
C ILE A 28 31.55 -35.30 27.11
N GLY A 29 31.55 -35.80 25.87
CA GLY A 29 31.69 -34.97 24.66
C GLY A 29 30.58 -33.93 24.52
N ILE A 30 29.33 -34.28 24.83
CA ILE A 30 28.19 -33.36 24.86
C ILE A 30 28.37 -32.32 25.98
N ILE A 31 28.79 -32.74 27.18
CA ILE A 31 29.02 -31.84 28.30
C ILE A 31 30.13 -30.83 27.97
N LEU A 32 31.32 -31.30 27.55
CA LEU A 32 32.43 -30.40 27.20
C LEU A 32 32.11 -29.55 25.96
N GLY A 33 31.47 -30.14 24.95
CA GLY A 33 31.03 -29.45 23.73
C GLY A 33 29.98 -28.37 23.98
N THR A 34 29.23 -28.46 25.08
CA THR A 34 28.27 -27.43 25.51
C THR A 34 28.95 -26.39 26.42
N ILE A 35 29.82 -26.81 27.34
CA ILE A 35 30.49 -25.91 28.31
C ILE A 35 31.53 -25.01 27.63
N ALA A 36 32.30 -25.52 26.67
CA ALA A 36 33.38 -24.74 26.05
C ALA A 36 32.88 -23.53 25.22
N PRO A 37 31.83 -23.62 24.39
CA PRO A 37 31.24 -22.46 23.72
C PRO A 37 30.59 -21.48 24.71
N LEU A 38 29.90 -21.99 25.74
CA LEU A 38 29.30 -21.15 26.79
C LEU A 38 30.38 -20.37 27.57
N SER A 39 31.52 -20.99 27.86
CA SER A 39 32.67 -20.35 28.53
C SER A 39 33.35 -19.29 27.65
N ARG A 40 33.53 -19.56 26.35
CA ARG A 40 34.06 -18.56 25.40
C ARG A 40 33.10 -17.37 25.24
N CYS A 41 31.79 -17.64 25.21
CA CYS A 41 30.75 -16.60 25.18
C CYS A 41 30.77 -15.77 26.48
N PHE A 42 30.95 -16.41 27.63
CA PHE A 42 31.08 -15.77 28.95
C PHE A 42 32.30 -14.84 29.04
N ALA A 43 33.48 -15.27 28.56
CA ALA A 43 34.69 -14.46 28.59
C ALA A 43 34.62 -13.21 27.69
N ALA A 44 33.98 -13.34 26.51
CA ALA A 44 33.76 -12.21 25.61
C ALA A 44 32.75 -11.19 26.16
N LEU A 45 31.73 -11.66 26.89
CA LEU A 45 30.67 -10.82 27.46
C LEU A 45 31.08 -10.17 28.79
N SER A 46 31.83 -10.86 29.65
CA SER A 46 32.25 -10.35 30.97
C SER A 46 33.13 -9.09 30.89
N PHE A 47 33.83 -8.89 29.77
CA PHE A 47 34.70 -7.74 29.53
C PHE A 47 33.94 -6.44 29.17
N ARG A 48 32.63 -6.50 28.86
CA ARG A 48 31.87 -5.35 28.31
C ARG A 48 30.71 -4.83 29.19
N VAL A 49 30.41 -5.46 30.32
CA VAL A 49 29.21 -5.09 31.11
C VAL A 49 29.53 -4.00 32.13
N SER A 50 29.14 -2.75 31.82
CA SER A 50 29.02 -1.68 32.83
C SER A 50 27.53 -1.44 33.15
N LEU A 51 27.22 -1.11 34.41
CA LEU A 51 25.85 -0.75 34.84
C LEU A 51 25.25 0.41 34.02
N LYS A 52 26.09 1.34 33.53
CA LYS A 52 25.69 2.41 32.60
C LYS A 52 25.19 1.89 31.25
N TRP A 53 25.78 0.82 30.73
CA TRP A 53 25.38 0.21 29.45
C TRP A 53 23.99 -0.44 29.55
N ILE A 54 23.69 -1.12 30.66
CA ILE A 54 22.37 -1.74 30.91
C ILE A 54 21.26 -0.69 30.96
N VAL A 55 21.47 0.42 31.68
CA VAL A 55 20.50 1.51 31.79
C VAL A 55 20.28 2.21 30.45
N ASN A 56 21.33 2.40 29.64
CA ASN A 56 21.21 2.99 28.31
C ASN A 56 20.42 2.10 27.33
N HIS A 57 20.57 0.78 27.38
CA HIS A 57 19.79 -0.14 26.53
C HIS A 57 18.32 -0.26 26.95
N ILE A 58 18.02 -0.15 28.24
CA ILE A 58 16.63 -0.10 28.73
C ILE A 58 15.95 1.21 28.25
N LYS A 59 16.67 2.34 28.26
CA LYS A 59 16.17 3.63 27.75
C LYS A 59 16.01 3.67 26.22
N MET A 60 16.69 2.81 25.47
CA MET A 60 16.62 2.72 24.00
C MET A 60 15.49 1.80 23.48
N SER A 61 14.57 1.39 24.35
CA SER A 61 13.41 0.53 24.04
C SER A 61 12.24 1.25 23.35
N ASN A 62 12.47 2.46 22.84
CA ASN A 62 11.47 3.12 22.01
C ASN A 62 11.34 2.37 20.68
N VAL A 63 10.11 2.02 20.30
CA VAL A 63 9.85 1.29 19.05
C VAL A 63 9.97 2.30 17.91
N GLU A 64 10.94 2.09 17.02
CA GLU A 64 11.13 2.98 15.88
C GLU A 64 9.89 2.95 14.99
N SER A 65 9.49 4.12 14.47
CA SER A 65 8.24 4.29 13.73
C SER A 65 8.13 3.38 12.51
N TYR A 66 9.25 3.07 11.83
CA TYR A 66 9.25 2.22 10.63
C TYR A 66 8.73 0.79 10.89
N TRP A 67 8.82 0.27 12.12
CA TRP A 67 8.31 -1.06 12.45
C TRP A 67 6.78 -1.13 12.45
N THR A 68 6.09 -0.01 12.66
CA THR A 68 4.62 0.06 12.74
C THR A 68 4.01 0.90 11.62
N GLN A 69 4.83 1.66 10.89
CA GLN A 69 4.40 2.59 9.83
C GLN A 69 3.51 1.91 8.80
N LYS A 70 3.92 0.77 8.24
CA LYS A 70 3.13 0.03 7.24
C LYS A 70 1.76 -0.42 7.76
N LEU A 71 1.63 -0.74 9.04
CA LEU A 71 0.35 -1.10 9.67
C LEU A 71 -0.54 0.13 9.89
N TYR A 72 0.04 1.29 10.20
CA TYR A 72 -0.67 2.57 10.23
C TYR A 72 -1.15 2.97 8.84
N ASP A 73 -0.31 2.82 7.82
CA ASP A 73 -0.65 3.08 6.42
C ASP A 73 -1.80 2.18 5.97
N TRP A 74 -1.77 0.89 6.34
CA TRP A 74 -2.88 -0.03 6.08
C TRP A 74 -4.14 0.28 6.89
N LYS A 75 -4.02 0.86 8.07
CA LYS A 75 -5.17 1.30 8.87
C LYS A 75 -5.86 2.50 8.23
N GLN A 76 -5.08 3.38 7.60
CA GLN A 76 -5.58 4.54 6.85
C GLN A 76 -6.02 4.20 5.42
N SER A 77 -5.57 3.08 4.84
CA SER A 77 -5.98 2.69 3.50
C SER A 77 -7.46 2.34 3.42
N SER A 78 -8.13 2.68 2.32
CA SER A 78 -9.38 2.06 1.92
C SER A 78 -9.07 0.74 1.21
N ILE A 79 -9.82 -0.32 1.51
CA ILE A 79 -9.78 -1.54 0.71
C ILE A 79 -11.01 -1.48 -0.20
N PRO A 80 -10.82 -1.48 -1.53
CA PRO A 80 -11.96 -1.60 -2.45
C PRO A 80 -12.55 -3.00 -2.26
N PHE A 81 -13.77 -3.06 -1.71
CA PHE A 81 -14.52 -4.31 -1.64
C PHE A 81 -15.56 -4.32 -2.75
N PRO A 82 -15.40 -5.17 -3.78
CA PRO A 82 -16.20 -5.09 -4.99
C PRO A 82 -17.67 -5.51 -4.82
N TYR A 83 -18.07 -6.13 -3.70
CA TYR A 83 -19.42 -6.73 -3.56
C TYR A 83 -20.00 -6.68 -2.13
N SER A 84 -20.05 -5.51 -1.49
CA SER A 84 -20.63 -5.40 -0.15
C SER A 84 -21.63 -4.25 -0.03
N SER A 85 -22.79 -4.52 0.56
CA SER A 85 -23.82 -3.52 0.86
C SER A 85 -23.29 -2.45 1.81
N ARG A 86 -23.84 -1.22 1.76
CA ARG A 86 -23.39 -0.07 2.57
C ARG A 86 -23.19 -0.39 4.05
N LYS A 87 -24.15 -1.10 4.67
CA LYS A 87 -24.07 -1.50 6.09
C LYS A 87 -22.94 -2.49 6.36
N CYS A 88 -22.71 -3.42 5.43
CA CYS A 88 -21.66 -4.42 5.56
C CYS A 88 -20.26 -3.79 5.38
N LYS A 89 -20.09 -2.83 4.46
CA LYS A 89 -18.86 -2.03 4.34
C LYS A 89 -18.51 -1.28 5.63
N ILE A 90 -19.49 -0.65 6.30
CA ILE A 90 -19.27 0.04 7.59
C ILE A 90 -18.77 -0.93 8.66
N VAL A 91 -19.40 -2.10 8.78
CA VAL A 91 -19.02 -3.12 9.75
C VAL A 91 -17.61 -3.65 9.44
N ILE A 92 -17.29 -3.93 8.17
CA ILE A 92 -15.98 -4.42 7.75
C ILE A 92 -14.88 -3.38 8.03
N GLN A 93 -15.12 -2.10 7.74
CA GLN A 93 -14.14 -1.05 8.02
C GLN A 93 -13.92 -0.86 9.53
N SER A 94 -14.99 -0.96 10.32
CA SER A 94 -14.91 -0.93 11.79
C SER A 94 -14.08 -2.11 12.33
N LEU A 95 -14.35 -3.32 11.84
CA LEU A 95 -13.60 -4.54 12.17
C LEU A 95 -12.13 -4.46 11.75
N LYS A 96 -11.85 -3.93 10.55
CA LYS A 96 -10.50 -3.69 10.05
C LYS A 96 -9.74 -2.75 10.99
N ASN A 97 -10.35 -1.62 11.37
CA ASN A 97 -9.74 -0.64 12.26
C ASN A 97 -9.42 -1.24 13.63
N LEU A 98 -10.34 -2.06 14.18
CA LEU A 98 -10.13 -2.78 15.43
C LEU A 98 -8.97 -3.79 15.29
N PHE A 99 -9.00 -4.63 14.25
CA PHE A 99 -7.99 -5.65 13.99
C PHE A 99 -6.60 -5.06 13.81
N LEU A 100 -6.46 -4.03 12.97
CA LEU A 100 -5.16 -3.36 12.75
C LEU A 100 -4.68 -2.64 14.00
N SER A 101 -5.57 -2.10 14.83
CA SER A 101 -5.18 -1.52 16.12
C SER A 101 -4.58 -2.57 17.06
N ILE A 102 -5.16 -3.78 17.08
CA ILE A 102 -4.63 -4.92 17.85
C ILE A 102 -3.27 -5.37 17.27
N CYS A 103 -3.16 -5.49 15.93
CA CYS A 103 -1.90 -5.86 15.28
C CYS A 103 -0.77 -4.86 15.54
N ILE A 104 -1.06 -3.55 15.52
CA ILE A 104 -0.08 -2.51 15.86
C ILE A 104 0.40 -2.68 17.30
N GLY A 105 -0.52 -2.92 18.23
CA GLY A 105 -0.19 -3.21 19.63
C GLY A 105 0.68 -4.45 19.77
N PHE A 106 0.29 -5.55 19.13
CA PHE A 106 1.03 -6.82 19.14
C PHE A 106 2.43 -6.67 18.53
N GLN A 107 2.56 -6.01 17.38
CA GLN A 107 3.85 -5.78 16.72
C GLN A 107 4.78 -4.91 17.57
N LYS A 108 4.26 -3.88 18.25
CA LYS A 108 5.03 -3.12 19.26
C LYS A 108 5.52 -4.03 20.38
N THR A 109 4.65 -4.86 20.94
CA THR A 109 5.01 -5.78 22.02
C THR A 109 6.06 -6.81 21.58
N VAL A 110 5.94 -7.37 20.38
CA VAL A 110 6.92 -8.33 19.83
C VAL A 110 8.27 -7.67 19.59
N VAL A 111 8.32 -6.48 19.00
CA VAL A 111 9.59 -5.76 18.78
C VAL A 111 10.28 -5.46 20.10
N VAL A 112 9.53 -5.02 21.11
CA VAL A 112 10.05 -4.83 22.47
C VAL A 112 10.57 -6.16 23.02
N ALA A 113 9.79 -7.24 22.98
CA ALA A 113 10.21 -8.56 23.46
C ALA A 113 11.48 -9.07 22.76
N CYS A 114 11.55 -8.96 21.43
CA CYS A 114 12.73 -9.34 20.64
C CYS A 114 13.97 -8.50 20.97
N LYS A 115 13.81 -7.19 21.23
CA LYS A 115 14.92 -6.35 21.71
C LYS A 115 15.36 -6.77 23.13
N MET A 116 14.43 -7.19 23.98
CA MET A 116 14.72 -7.69 25.33
C MET A 116 15.41 -9.07 25.35
N ILE A 117 15.33 -9.87 24.28
CA ILE A 117 16.10 -11.13 24.15
C ILE A 117 17.60 -10.89 24.29
N ARG A 118 18.11 -9.72 23.85
CA ARG A 118 19.53 -9.35 24.00
C ARG A 118 19.96 -9.13 25.46
N VAL A 119 19.00 -9.02 26.39
CA VAL A 119 19.24 -8.87 27.82
C VAL A 119 19.28 -10.23 28.54
N ILE A 120 18.72 -11.29 27.94
CA ILE A 120 18.67 -12.65 28.51
C ILE A 120 20.07 -13.22 28.78
N PRO A 121 21.07 -13.11 27.86
CA PRO A 121 22.43 -13.57 28.13
C PRO A 121 23.06 -12.85 29.33
N ILE A 122 22.74 -11.57 29.54
CA ILE A 122 23.26 -10.77 30.67
C ILE A 122 22.67 -11.28 31.98
N PHE A 123 21.37 -11.54 32.01
CA PHE A 123 20.69 -12.07 33.19
C PHE A 123 21.23 -13.47 33.57
N PHE A 124 21.48 -14.31 32.57
CA PHE A 124 22.12 -15.60 32.75
C PHE A 124 23.55 -15.47 33.29
N VAL A 125 24.34 -14.52 32.78
CA VAL A 125 25.68 -14.21 33.32
C VAL A 125 25.63 -13.74 34.77
N ILE A 126 24.68 -12.88 35.14
CA ILE A 126 24.49 -12.42 36.53
C ILE A 126 24.14 -13.60 37.45
N CYS A 127 23.19 -14.44 37.05
CA CYS A 127 22.84 -15.65 37.78
C CYS A 127 24.04 -16.60 37.93
N VAL A 128 24.80 -16.84 36.87
CA VAL A 128 25.99 -17.72 36.91
C VAL A 128 27.09 -17.13 37.80
N VAL A 129 27.35 -15.82 37.78
CA VAL A 129 28.31 -15.17 38.69
C VAL A 129 27.86 -15.30 40.16
N TYR A 130 26.56 -15.17 40.42
CA TYR A 130 25.98 -15.36 41.75
C TYR A 130 26.10 -16.83 42.21
N CYS A 131 25.78 -17.78 41.34
CA CYS A 131 25.94 -19.21 41.58
C CYS A 131 27.42 -19.62 41.73
N LEU A 132 28.34 -19.02 40.98
CA LEU A 132 29.78 -19.27 41.10
C LEU A 132 30.37 -18.67 42.40
N ARG A 133 29.84 -17.54 42.91
CA ARG A 133 30.18 -17.06 44.26
C ARG A 133 29.72 -18.05 45.33
N CYS A 134 28.53 -18.65 45.18
CA CYS A 134 28.08 -19.76 46.03
C CYS A 134 28.92 -21.03 45.85
N TRP A 135 29.39 -21.32 44.63
CA TRP A 135 30.26 -22.47 44.36
C TRP A 135 31.67 -22.29 44.91
N LYS A 136 32.21 -21.05 44.94
CA LYS A 136 33.53 -20.77 45.51
C LYS A 136 33.59 -21.14 47.01
N LEU A 137 32.47 -20.98 47.72
CA LEU A 137 32.29 -21.45 49.10
C LEU A 137 32.26 -22.98 49.23
N LEU A 138 31.87 -23.71 48.17
CA LEU A 138 31.83 -25.18 48.13
C LEU A 138 33.12 -25.82 47.58
N LYS A 139 33.92 -25.07 46.82
CA LYS A 139 35.13 -25.56 46.13
C LYS A 139 36.36 -25.68 47.03
N ASP A 140 36.39 -25.00 48.18
CA ASP A 140 37.44 -25.19 49.19
C ASP A 140 37.37 -26.57 49.87
N MET A 141 36.32 -27.36 49.60
CA MET A 141 36.10 -28.68 50.18
C MET A 141 36.55 -29.85 49.28
N PHE A 142 36.82 -29.60 47.99
CA PHE A 142 37.12 -30.67 47.03
C PHE A 142 38.19 -30.25 46.02
N SER A 143 39.46 -30.38 46.42
CA SER A 143 40.59 -30.27 45.52
C SER A 143 41.62 -31.37 45.80
N ALA A 144 41.60 -32.41 44.98
CA ALA A 144 42.77 -33.29 44.77
C ALA A 144 42.74 -33.96 43.39
N SER A 145 43.67 -33.54 42.52
CA SER A 145 44.37 -34.34 41.47
C SER A 145 43.52 -34.80 40.24
N VAL A 146 43.97 -34.91 38.99
CA VAL A 146 45.30 -34.88 38.36
C VAL A 146 45.18 -34.91 36.80
N HIS A 147 46.18 -34.30 36.15
CA HIS A 147 46.80 -34.43 34.80
C HIS A 147 46.08 -34.43 33.43
N ASN A 148 46.83 -33.77 32.51
CA ASN A 148 46.64 -33.48 31.08
C ASN A 148 47.25 -34.56 30.17
N THR A 149 46.86 -34.63 28.88
CA THR A 149 47.77 -34.92 27.74
C THR A 149 47.20 -34.36 26.42
N GLU A 150 48.10 -33.83 25.58
CA GLU A 150 47.97 -33.33 24.20
C GLU A 150 47.63 -34.48 23.19
N GLN A 151 47.23 -34.33 21.91
CA GLN A 151 47.88 -33.62 20.82
C GLN A 151 47.05 -33.64 19.50
N LEU A 152 47.33 -32.64 18.66
CA LEU A 152 47.03 -32.22 17.27
C LEU A 152 46.76 -33.23 16.11
N GLY A 153 45.94 -32.82 15.10
CA GLY A 153 45.94 -33.35 13.72
C GLY A 153 45.02 -32.59 12.72
N LYS A 154 45.49 -32.33 11.48
CA LYS A 154 45.05 -31.29 10.51
C LYS A 154 43.97 -31.68 9.46
N ASP A 155 43.16 -30.66 9.13
CA ASP A 155 42.54 -30.15 7.87
C ASP A 155 42.53 -30.97 6.55
N LYS A 156 41.39 -30.92 5.83
CA LYS A 156 41.26 -31.16 4.39
C LYS A 156 40.14 -30.31 3.74
N ASP A 157 40.56 -29.67 2.64
CA ASP A 157 39.94 -28.70 1.74
C ASP A 157 38.64 -29.16 1.02
N LEU A 158 37.69 -28.23 0.86
CA LEU A 158 36.32 -28.42 0.34
C LEU A 158 36.10 -27.75 -1.03
N SER A 159 37.15 -27.61 -1.83
CA SER A 159 37.14 -26.97 -3.16
C SER A 159 36.37 -27.72 -4.26
N GLY A 160 35.66 -28.81 -3.95
CA GLY A 160 34.94 -29.67 -4.92
C GLY A 160 33.43 -29.46 -5.09
N TYR A 161 32.82 -28.42 -4.50
CA TYR A 161 31.35 -28.26 -4.46
C TYR A 161 30.78 -27.11 -5.29
N VAL A 162 31.51 -26.59 -6.29
CA VAL A 162 31.00 -25.52 -7.16
C VAL A 162 30.95 -26.00 -8.60
N LEU A 163 29.74 -26.31 -9.07
CA LEU A 163 29.44 -26.66 -10.46
C LEU A 163 29.19 -25.39 -11.29
N GLN A 164 29.88 -25.28 -12.43
CA GLN A 164 29.74 -24.22 -13.43
C GLN A 164 28.63 -24.58 -14.44
N LEU A 165 27.81 -23.59 -14.83
CA LEU A 165 26.66 -23.73 -15.73
C LEU A 165 27.05 -23.36 -17.18
N GLN A 166 27.05 -24.34 -18.08
CA GLN A 166 27.29 -24.13 -19.52
C GLN A 166 26.24 -24.79 -20.46
N ASP A 167 25.18 -25.40 -19.90
CA ASP A 167 24.12 -26.13 -20.64
C ASP A 167 22.71 -25.46 -20.55
N ASP A 168 22.62 -24.18 -20.21
CA ASP A 168 21.38 -23.52 -19.76
C ASP A 168 20.32 -23.22 -20.85
N MET A 169 20.53 -23.56 -22.12
CA MET A 169 19.64 -23.14 -23.21
C MET A 169 18.30 -23.91 -23.22
N GLU A 170 18.31 -25.24 -23.04
CA GLU A 170 17.09 -26.06 -22.95
C GLU A 170 16.31 -25.80 -21.65
N PHE A 171 17.03 -25.55 -20.55
CA PHE A 171 16.46 -25.18 -19.27
C PHE A 171 15.78 -23.81 -19.34
N ALA A 172 16.36 -22.83 -20.06
CA ALA A 172 15.78 -21.51 -20.27
C ALA A 172 14.47 -21.59 -21.08
N GLU A 173 14.39 -22.39 -22.15
CA GLU A 173 13.16 -22.55 -22.94
C GLU A 173 12.03 -23.19 -22.13
N ARG A 174 12.34 -24.28 -21.41
CA ARG A 174 11.36 -24.97 -20.56
C ARG A 174 10.86 -24.07 -19.43
N THR A 175 11.76 -23.30 -18.83
CA THR A 175 11.45 -22.33 -17.78
C THR A 175 10.60 -21.19 -18.33
N LEU A 176 10.96 -20.62 -19.48
CA LEU A 176 10.20 -19.56 -20.15
C LEU A 176 8.78 -20.03 -20.49
N LYS A 177 8.64 -21.26 -21.03
CA LYS A 177 7.34 -21.89 -21.31
C LYS A 177 6.51 -22.10 -20.05
N GLY A 178 7.16 -22.50 -18.95
CA GLY A 178 6.53 -22.62 -17.63
C GLY A 178 6.02 -21.28 -17.10
N ILE A 179 6.84 -20.22 -17.19
CA ILE A 179 6.47 -18.86 -16.80
C ILE A 179 5.32 -18.34 -17.66
N SER A 180 5.42 -18.46 -18.98
CA SER A 180 4.37 -18.05 -19.93
C SER A 180 3.03 -18.75 -19.61
N LYS A 181 3.03 -20.07 -19.38
CA LYS A 181 1.83 -20.80 -18.98
C LYS A 181 1.25 -20.32 -17.65
N SER A 182 2.11 -19.96 -16.69
CA SER A 182 1.69 -19.42 -15.39
C SER A 182 1.07 -18.03 -15.53
N VAL A 183 1.71 -17.14 -16.30
CA VAL A 183 1.23 -15.79 -16.60
C VAL A 183 -0.10 -15.83 -17.35
N ASN A 184 -0.23 -16.66 -18.38
CA ASN A 184 -1.47 -16.81 -19.14
C ASN A 184 -2.63 -17.31 -18.26
N ARG A 185 -2.37 -18.23 -17.32
CA ARG A 185 -3.39 -18.67 -16.34
C ARG A 185 -3.82 -17.53 -15.41
N LEU A 186 -2.89 -16.66 -15.02
CA LEU A 186 -3.22 -15.48 -14.21
C LEU A 186 -4.10 -14.51 -14.99
N ILE A 187 -3.77 -14.22 -16.25
CA ILE A 187 -4.57 -13.37 -17.14
C ILE A 187 -5.99 -13.93 -17.28
N GLN A 188 -6.14 -15.21 -17.64
CA GLN A 188 -7.45 -15.87 -17.77
C GLN A 188 -8.29 -15.87 -16.49
N LYS A 189 -7.62 -15.91 -15.32
CA LYS A 189 -8.31 -15.80 -14.03
C LYS A 189 -8.78 -14.36 -13.79
N ALA A 190 -7.92 -13.39 -14.10
CA ALA A 190 -8.17 -11.97 -13.94
C ALA A 190 -9.25 -11.43 -14.89
N GLU A 191 -9.37 -11.99 -16.10
CA GLU A 191 -10.48 -11.70 -17.04
C GLU A 191 -11.86 -11.94 -16.43
N LYS A 192 -11.98 -12.89 -15.49
CA LYS A 192 -13.25 -13.15 -14.78
C LYS A 192 -13.56 -12.11 -13.70
N GLN A 193 -12.62 -11.23 -13.39
CA GLN A 193 -12.70 -10.20 -12.35
C GLN A 193 -12.84 -8.79 -12.93
N GLN A 194 -13.23 -8.69 -14.21
CA GLN A 194 -13.43 -7.41 -14.88
C GLN A 194 -14.41 -6.48 -14.13
N PRO A 195 -14.13 -5.16 -14.14
CA PRO A 195 -14.92 -4.17 -13.45
C PRO A 195 -16.21 -3.86 -14.25
N LYS A 196 -17.27 -4.62 -13.97
CA LYS A 196 -18.52 -4.59 -14.75
C LYS A 196 -19.23 -3.24 -14.68
N ASN A 197 -19.18 -2.55 -13.54
CA ASN A 197 -19.86 -1.27 -13.39
C ASN A 197 -19.08 -0.16 -14.12
N LEU A 198 -17.74 -0.19 -14.04
CA LEU A 198 -16.89 0.70 -14.82
C LEU A 198 -17.11 0.50 -16.32
N MET A 199 -17.15 -0.75 -16.79
CA MET A 199 -17.40 -1.04 -18.20
C MET A 199 -18.74 -0.46 -18.68
N LYS A 200 -19.81 -0.62 -17.88
CA LYS A 200 -21.11 -0.01 -18.18
C LYS A 200 -21.04 1.51 -18.18
N LEU A 201 -20.26 2.12 -17.28
CA LEU A 201 -20.08 3.56 -17.25
C LEU A 201 -19.33 4.06 -18.50
N LEU A 202 -18.32 3.32 -18.97
CA LEU A 202 -17.55 3.68 -20.17
C LEU A 202 -18.38 3.63 -21.46
N THR A 203 -19.50 2.90 -21.50
CA THR A 203 -20.39 2.93 -22.67
C THR A 203 -21.14 4.26 -22.84
N GLU A 204 -21.23 5.06 -21.77
CA GLU A 204 -21.81 6.41 -21.84
C GLU A 204 -20.86 7.42 -22.51
N SER A 205 -19.57 7.09 -22.58
CA SER A 205 -18.59 7.93 -23.26
C SER A 205 -18.68 7.75 -24.77
N ARG A 206 -19.07 8.82 -25.47
CA ARG A 206 -19.16 8.87 -26.96
C ARG A 206 -17.91 9.47 -27.61
N GLY A 207 -17.00 10.03 -26.81
CA GLY A 207 -15.81 10.70 -27.26
C GLY A 207 -14.93 11.10 -26.08
N PHE A 208 -14.32 12.28 -26.17
CA PHE A 208 -13.52 12.85 -25.08
C PHE A 208 -13.89 14.32 -24.82
N GLU A 209 -15.00 14.80 -25.36
CA GLU A 209 -15.45 16.19 -25.25
C GLU A 209 -15.68 16.60 -23.79
N GLY A 210 -16.09 15.65 -22.94
CA GLY A 210 -16.21 15.87 -21.50
C GLY A 210 -14.90 16.25 -20.80
N VAL A 211 -13.75 15.82 -21.35
CA VAL A 211 -12.42 16.23 -20.86
C VAL A 211 -12.14 17.68 -21.18
N GLU A 212 -12.75 18.27 -22.21
CA GLU A 212 -12.64 19.70 -22.51
C GLU A 212 -13.60 20.53 -21.65
N LYS A 213 -14.84 20.04 -21.49
CA LYS A 213 -15.97 20.79 -20.89
C LYS A 213 -15.91 20.93 -19.37
N PHE A 214 -15.24 20.02 -18.66
CA PHE A 214 -15.33 19.98 -17.19
C PHE A 214 -14.73 21.22 -16.48
N ASP A 215 -13.77 21.90 -17.11
CA ASP A 215 -13.10 23.09 -16.56
C ASP A 215 -12.85 24.16 -17.63
N SER A 216 -12.92 25.44 -17.23
CA SER A 216 -12.73 26.57 -18.13
C SER A 216 -11.62 27.52 -17.64
N HIS A 217 -10.73 27.92 -18.55
CA HIS A 217 -9.71 28.94 -18.28
C HIS A 217 -10.30 30.33 -18.02
N HIS A 218 -11.57 30.55 -18.39
CA HIS A 218 -12.29 31.77 -18.05
C HIS A 218 -12.67 31.85 -16.56
N VAL A 219 -12.63 30.72 -15.84
CA VAL A 219 -12.88 30.67 -14.40
C VAL A 219 -11.55 30.79 -13.66
N PRO A 220 -11.26 31.93 -13.00
CA PRO A 220 -10.00 32.14 -12.30
C PRO A 220 -9.89 31.17 -11.12
N SER A 221 -8.69 30.62 -10.88
CA SER A 221 -8.41 29.81 -9.69
C SER A 221 -8.43 30.69 -8.44
N LEU A 222 -8.97 30.17 -7.33
CA LEU A 222 -8.87 30.83 -6.02
C LEU A 222 -7.47 30.65 -5.40
N LEU A 223 -6.74 29.64 -5.83
CA LEU A 223 -5.36 29.35 -5.43
C LEU A 223 -4.39 29.95 -6.46
N SER A 224 -3.31 30.57 -5.97
CA SER A 224 -2.25 31.18 -6.80
C SER A 224 -1.44 30.17 -7.62
N GLU A 225 -1.46 28.90 -7.23
CA GLU A 225 -0.78 27.82 -7.94
C GLU A 225 -1.73 27.16 -8.94
N LYS A 226 -1.20 26.89 -10.14
CA LYS A 226 -1.94 26.40 -11.31
C LYS A 226 -2.24 24.90 -11.15
N TYR A 227 -3.15 24.57 -10.24
CA TYR A 227 -3.37 23.19 -9.79
C TYR A 227 -4.45 22.45 -10.58
N LEU A 228 -4.11 21.86 -11.73
CA LEU A 228 -4.94 20.81 -12.34
C LEU A 228 -4.09 19.83 -13.14
N HIS A 229 -3.52 18.81 -12.48
CA HIS A 229 -2.80 17.74 -13.17
C HIS A 229 -3.27 16.32 -12.80
N CYS A 230 -4.29 16.17 -11.94
CA CYS A 230 -4.79 14.85 -11.56
C CYS A 230 -6.16 14.52 -12.19
N TRP A 231 -6.35 13.24 -12.48
CA TRP A 231 -7.57 12.66 -13.04
C TRP A 231 -8.63 12.40 -11.97
N SER A 232 -8.20 12.00 -10.78
CA SER A 232 -9.07 11.58 -9.68
C SER A 232 -9.89 12.73 -9.10
N LEU A 233 -9.34 13.94 -8.97
CA LEU A 233 -10.03 15.06 -8.33
C LEU A 233 -11.25 15.55 -9.13
N PRO A 234 -11.15 15.80 -10.46
CA PRO A 234 -12.32 16.15 -11.28
C PRO A 234 -13.40 15.06 -11.24
N LEU A 235 -13.03 13.78 -11.28
CA LEU A 235 -13.98 12.66 -11.18
C LEU A 235 -14.75 12.69 -9.86
N VAL A 236 -14.06 12.85 -8.73
CA VAL A 236 -14.68 12.94 -7.41
C VAL A 236 -15.59 14.18 -7.32
N THR A 237 -15.14 15.33 -7.84
CA THR A 237 -15.93 16.56 -7.83
C THR A 237 -17.21 16.43 -8.68
N LEU A 238 -17.11 16.00 -9.94
CA LEU A 238 -18.27 15.79 -10.82
C LEU A 238 -19.26 14.78 -10.25
N THR A 239 -18.75 13.68 -9.67
CA THR A 239 -19.60 12.68 -9.01
C THR A 239 -20.31 13.26 -7.79
N THR A 240 -19.65 14.14 -7.03
CA THR A 240 -20.27 14.84 -5.89
C THR A 240 -21.39 15.75 -6.35
N ILE A 241 -21.22 16.48 -7.46
CA ILE A 241 -22.27 17.30 -8.06
C ILE A 241 -23.45 16.41 -8.47
N ALA A 242 -23.19 15.30 -9.17
CA ALA A 242 -24.21 14.36 -9.60
C ALA A 242 -25.01 13.76 -8.42
N MET A 243 -24.32 13.44 -7.31
CA MET A 243 -24.96 12.97 -6.08
C MET A 243 -25.79 14.02 -5.35
N SER A 244 -25.56 15.30 -5.64
CA SER A 244 -26.27 16.42 -5.03
C SER A 244 -27.63 16.70 -5.69
N LEU A 245 -27.96 15.99 -6.77
CA LEU A 245 -29.21 16.15 -7.53
C LEU A 245 -30.32 15.25 -6.92
N PRO A 246 -31.28 15.81 -6.14
CA PRO A 246 -32.26 15.02 -5.41
C PRO A 246 -33.30 14.30 -6.29
N ASN A 247 -33.52 14.74 -7.53
CA ASN A 247 -34.56 14.17 -8.39
C ASN A 247 -34.11 12.93 -9.17
N ILE A 248 -32.82 12.56 -9.08
CA ILE A 248 -32.29 11.39 -9.77
C ILE A 248 -32.62 10.11 -8.99
N GLN A 249 -33.07 9.08 -9.71
CA GLN A 249 -33.38 7.80 -9.09
C GLN A 249 -32.15 7.22 -8.40
N LYS A 250 -32.33 6.80 -7.15
CA LYS A 250 -31.24 6.32 -6.29
C LYS A 250 -30.43 5.16 -6.90
N ASN A 251 -31.09 4.22 -7.57
CA ASN A 251 -30.42 3.10 -8.25
C ASN A 251 -29.45 3.58 -9.35
N ILE A 252 -29.78 4.65 -10.06
CA ILE A 252 -28.92 5.24 -11.10
C ILE A 252 -27.69 5.87 -10.45
N VAL A 253 -27.88 6.63 -9.36
CA VAL A 253 -26.78 7.22 -8.59
C VAL A 253 -25.88 6.14 -7.97
N ASP A 254 -26.46 5.07 -7.42
CA ASP A 254 -25.72 3.92 -6.86
C ASP A 254 -24.90 3.19 -7.96
N CYS A 255 -25.42 3.09 -9.19
CA CYS A 255 -24.69 2.57 -10.34
C CYS A 255 -23.51 3.48 -10.75
N LEU A 256 -23.73 4.80 -10.82
CA LEU A 256 -22.66 5.77 -11.09
C LEU A 256 -21.54 5.65 -10.04
N LEU A 257 -21.91 5.66 -8.75
CA LEU A 257 -20.97 5.49 -7.64
C LEU A 257 -20.17 4.20 -7.76
N SER A 258 -20.81 3.08 -8.07
CA SER A 258 -20.12 1.79 -8.22
C SER A 258 -19.15 1.80 -9.41
N GLY A 259 -19.54 2.42 -10.53
CA GLY A 259 -18.68 2.57 -11.71
C GLY A 259 -17.48 3.47 -11.45
N VAL A 260 -17.68 4.61 -10.78
CA VAL A 260 -16.60 5.54 -10.41
C VAL A 260 -15.68 4.92 -9.35
N SER A 261 -16.21 4.19 -8.36
CA SER A 261 -15.39 3.45 -7.38
C SER A 261 -14.46 2.43 -8.05
N GLU A 262 -14.97 1.67 -9.03
CA GLU A 262 -14.15 0.75 -9.82
C GLU A 262 -13.14 1.51 -10.69
N GLY A 263 -13.56 2.59 -11.35
CA GLY A 263 -12.71 3.45 -12.18
C GLY A 263 -11.54 4.05 -11.41
N LEU A 264 -11.79 4.59 -10.21
CA LEU A 264 -10.78 5.25 -9.39
C LEU A 264 -9.62 4.30 -8.99
N VAL A 265 -9.85 2.99 -8.89
CA VAL A 265 -8.77 2.02 -8.66
C VAL A 265 -7.74 2.08 -9.78
N TYR A 266 -8.19 2.12 -11.02
CA TYR A 266 -7.31 2.17 -12.20
C TYR A 266 -6.78 3.58 -12.45
N VAL A 267 -7.57 4.62 -12.18
CA VAL A 267 -7.11 6.02 -12.26
C VAL A 267 -5.97 6.27 -11.28
N THR A 268 -6.11 5.88 -10.01
CA THR A 268 -5.03 5.99 -9.03
C THR A 268 -3.79 5.23 -9.49
N LEU A 269 -3.97 4.08 -10.13
CA LEU A 269 -2.85 3.32 -10.65
C LEU A 269 -2.11 4.05 -11.79
N VAL A 270 -2.84 4.70 -12.70
CA VAL A 270 -2.28 5.54 -13.76
C VAL A 270 -1.52 6.72 -13.15
N GLU A 271 -2.15 7.43 -12.21
CA GLU A 271 -1.56 8.58 -11.51
C GLU A 271 -0.28 8.20 -10.75
N GLU A 272 -0.28 7.12 -9.97
CA GLU A 272 0.90 6.66 -9.21
C GLU A 272 2.04 6.17 -10.12
N SER A 273 1.74 5.76 -11.35
CA SER A 273 2.74 5.21 -12.29
C SER A 273 3.34 6.28 -13.21
N LEU A 274 2.56 7.29 -13.59
CA LEU A 274 2.94 8.29 -14.61
C LEU A 274 3.10 9.72 -14.05
N ASN A 275 2.42 10.08 -12.96
CA ASN A 275 2.37 11.45 -12.42
C ASN A 275 3.05 11.51 -11.04
N ILE A 276 4.38 11.38 -11.03
CA ILE A 276 5.19 11.35 -9.80
C ILE A 276 5.87 12.72 -9.59
N THR A 277 5.10 13.74 -9.23
CA THR A 277 5.62 14.96 -8.58
C THR A 277 5.08 15.07 -7.16
N ASP A 278 5.80 15.77 -6.26
CA ASP A 278 5.37 15.91 -4.86
C ASP A 278 3.99 16.62 -4.73
N ASP A 279 3.68 17.54 -5.63
CA ASP A 279 2.38 18.20 -5.67
C ASP A 279 1.27 17.26 -6.17
N ASP A 280 1.54 16.41 -7.16
CA ASP A 280 0.61 15.38 -7.61
C ASP A 280 0.20 14.45 -6.47
N VAL A 281 1.17 14.04 -5.63
CA VAL A 281 0.91 13.20 -4.45
C VAL A 281 -0.06 13.88 -3.48
N SER A 282 0.05 15.20 -3.30
CA SER A 282 -0.84 15.95 -2.40
C SER A 282 -2.27 16.03 -2.94
N ILE A 283 -2.43 16.23 -4.25
CA ILE A 283 -3.74 16.29 -4.91
C ILE A 283 -4.41 14.90 -4.93
N GLN A 284 -3.65 13.84 -5.22
CA GLN A 284 -4.13 12.46 -5.18
C GLN A 284 -4.61 12.09 -3.77
N LYS A 285 -3.88 12.49 -2.72
CA LYS A 285 -4.30 12.30 -1.32
C LYS A 285 -5.56 13.09 -1.00
N ALA A 286 -5.70 14.32 -1.50
CA ALA A 286 -6.92 15.11 -1.34
C ALA A 286 -8.12 14.41 -2.00
N ALA A 287 -7.99 13.99 -3.26
CA ALA A 287 -9.03 13.27 -3.99
C ALA A 287 -9.43 11.96 -3.29
N LYS A 288 -8.46 11.17 -2.81
CA LYS A 288 -8.70 9.93 -2.07
C LYS A 288 -9.44 10.16 -0.75
N THR A 289 -9.04 11.19 0.00
CA THR A 289 -9.69 11.56 1.26
C THR A 289 -11.13 12.01 1.02
N LEU A 290 -11.32 12.86 0.01
CA LEU A 290 -12.63 13.36 -0.39
C LEU A 290 -13.55 12.24 -0.89
N TRP A 291 -13.02 11.31 -1.69
CA TRP A 291 -13.80 10.18 -2.21
C TRP A 291 -14.42 9.33 -1.11
N VAL A 292 -13.65 9.01 -0.06
CA VAL A 292 -14.18 8.27 1.10
C VAL A 292 -15.34 9.02 1.73
N GLU A 293 -15.25 10.34 1.81
CA GLU A 293 -16.31 11.17 2.40
C GLU A 293 -17.59 11.15 1.56
N VAL A 294 -17.43 11.33 0.25
CA VAL A 294 -18.51 11.34 -0.72
C VAL A 294 -19.18 9.96 -0.80
N GLU A 295 -18.42 8.90 -1.06
CA GLU A 295 -18.93 7.53 -1.24
C GLU A 295 -19.59 6.99 0.04
N VAL A 296 -18.96 7.16 1.21
CA VAL A 296 -19.40 6.51 2.45
C VAL A 296 -20.39 7.38 3.22
N TYR A 297 -20.04 8.64 3.43
CA TYR A 297 -20.78 9.54 4.31
C TYR A 297 -21.79 10.42 3.56
N HIS A 298 -21.72 10.49 2.23
CA HIS A 298 -22.56 11.37 1.40
C HIS A 298 -22.41 12.83 1.86
N LYS A 299 -21.15 13.19 2.12
CA LYS A 299 -20.74 14.51 2.59
C LYS A 299 -19.58 15.00 1.73
N TRP A 300 -19.41 16.31 1.75
CA TRP A 300 -18.33 16.99 1.07
C TRP A 300 -17.68 18.00 2.02
N LEU A 301 -16.43 17.74 2.39
CA LEU A 301 -15.63 18.55 3.31
C LEU A 301 -16.34 18.84 4.65
N GLY A 302 -17.03 17.85 5.19
CA GLY A 302 -17.81 17.88 6.43
C GLY A 302 -19.25 18.31 6.24
N ASN A 303 -19.59 18.91 5.10
CA ASN A 303 -20.92 19.46 4.81
C ASN A 303 -21.84 18.40 4.23
N ASN A 304 -23.12 18.47 4.59
CA ASN A 304 -24.15 17.67 3.91
C ASN A 304 -24.35 18.23 2.49
N LEU A 305 -24.56 17.33 1.52
CA LEU A 305 -24.91 17.74 0.16
C LEU A 305 -26.23 18.54 0.15
N PRO A 306 -26.36 19.53 -0.77
CA PRO A 306 -27.53 20.40 -0.80
C PRO A 306 -28.79 19.59 -1.13
N LYS A 307 -29.92 20.07 -0.60
CA LYS A 307 -31.26 19.52 -0.89
C LYS A 307 -32.13 20.54 -1.63
N ALA A 308 -31.50 21.36 -2.46
CA ALA A 308 -32.20 22.40 -3.22
C ALA A 308 -32.99 21.78 -4.38
N ASN A 309 -34.04 22.46 -4.82
CA ASN A 309 -34.97 21.91 -5.81
C ASN A 309 -34.52 22.17 -7.25
N THR A 310 -33.69 23.19 -7.49
CA THR A 310 -33.27 23.55 -8.85
C THR A 310 -31.78 23.32 -9.06
N THR A 311 -31.42 23.01 -10.31
CA THR A 311 -30.06 22.79 -10.77
C THR A 311 -29.15 23.98 -10.46
N GLU A 312 -29.62 25.19 -10.75
CA GLU A 312 -28.89 26.44 -10.49
C GLU A 312 -28.56 26.62 -9.00
N GLN A 313 -29.53 26.41 -8.10
CA GLN A 313 -29.32 26.55 -6.66
C GLN A 313 -28.30 25.56 -6.11
N ILE A 314 -28.30 24.32 -6.62
CA ILE A 314 -27.36 23.28 -6.23
C ILE A 314 -25.93 23.69 -6.63
N LEU A 315 -25.74 24.11 -7.88
CA LEU A 315 -24.43 24.52 -8.39
C LEU A 315 -23.92 25.80 -7.70
N GLN A 316 -24.78 26.79 -7.48
CA GLN A 316 -24.42 28.01 -6.73
C GLN A 316 -24.02 27.68 -5.30
N TRP A 317 -24.76 26.81 -4.61
CA TRP A 317 -24.41 26.39 -3.25
C TRP A 317 -23.05 25.70 -3.20
N LEU A 318 -22.78 24.77 -4.12
CA LEU A 318 -21.49 24.05 -4.20
C LEU A 318 -20.34 25.01 -4.49
N ARG A 319 -20.53 25.91 -5.45
CA ARG A 319 -19.57 26.97 -5.79
C ARG A 319 -19.24 27.86 -4.59
N ASP A 320 -20.27 28.41 -3.94
CA ASP A 320 -20.11 29.39 -2.87
C ASP A 320 -19.56 28.73 -1.61
N THR A 321 -19.93 27.48 -1.33
CA THR A 321 -19.32 26.69 -0.25
C THR A 321 -17.83 26.43 -0.53
N GLY A 322 -17.46 26.12 -1.78
CA GLY A 322 -16.06 26.05 -2.21
C GLY A 322 -15.28 27.34 -1.95
N LYS A 323 -15.82 28.49 -2.37
CA LYS A 323 -15.21 29.82 -2.11
C LYS A 323 -15.02 30.09 -0.63
N ASN A 324 -16.03 29.78 0.18
CA ASN A 324 -16.01 30.00 1.62
C ASN A 324 -14.95 29.14 2.31
N VAL A 325 -14.83 27.86 1.95
CA VAL A 325 -13.82 26.95 2.53
C VAL A 325 -12.40 27.42 2.20
N VAL A 326 -12.12 27.82 0.94
CA VAL A 326 -10.80 28.36 0.58
C VAL A 326 -10.48 29.62 1.40
N SER A 327 -11.45 30.54 1.51
CA SER A 327 -11.30 31.77 2.28
C SER A 327 -11.07 31.53 3.77
N GLU A 328 -11.74 30.51 4.34
CA GLU A 328 -11.56 30.10 5.73
C GLU A 328 -10.15 29.52 5.96
N VAL A 329 -9.70 28.62 5.09
CA VAL A 329 -8.36 28.05 5.18
C VAL A 329 -7.28 29.12 5.08
N GLU A 330 -7.39 30.05 4.11
CA GLU A 330 -6.44 31.16 3.98
C GLU A 330 -6.39 32.05 5.24
N ARG A 331 -7.54 32.30 5.88
CA ARG A 331 -7.59 33.08 7.12
C ARG A 331 -6.89 32.35 8.25
N VAL A 332 -7.14 31.05 8.40
CA VAL A 332 -6.52 30.22 9.44
C VAL A 332 -5.00 30.17 9.24
N GLU A 333 -4.54 29.96 8.01
CA GLU A 333 -3.10 29.91 7.67
C GLU A 333 -2.38 31.25 7.87
N ARG A 334 -3.06 32.40 7.72
CA ARG A 334 -2.48 33.71 8.05
C ARG A 334 -2.36 33.96 9.55
N THR A 335 -3.20 33.32 10.37
CA THR A 335 -3.21 33.49 11.82
C THR A 335 -2.35 32.48 12.58
N ASP A 336 -2.08 31.32 11.98
CA ASP A 336 -1.25 30.28 12.57
C ASP A 336 0.20 30.41 12.08
N ILE A 337 1.15 30.62 13.00
CA ILE A 337 2.59 30.76 12.68
C ILE A 337 3.22 29.38 12.43
N GLY A 338 2.43 28.30 12.57
CA GLY A 338 2.85 26.92 12.31
C GLY A 338 2.95 26.55 10.83
N VAL A 339 3.63 25.44 10.54
CA VAL A 339 3.67 24.82 9.20
C VAL A 339 2.23 24.48 8.77
N PRO A 340 1.81 24.79 7.52
CA PRO A 340 0.49 24.41 7.01
C PRO A 340 0.24 22.93 7.24
N ASN A 341 -0.89 22.61 7.85
CA ASN A 341 -1.30 21.22 8.09
C ASN A 341 -1.67 20.59 6.75
N ASP A 342 -1.18 19.39 6.44
CA ASP A 342 -1.58 18.62 5.25
C ASP A 342 -3.11 18.61 5.02
N ASN A 343 -3.89 18.59 6.10
CA ASN A 343 -5.34 18.64 6.04
C ASN A 343 -5.91 19.97 5.51
N SER A 344 -5.27 21.11 5.77
CA SER A 344 -5.69 22.41 5.22
C SER A 344 -5.41 22.46 3.72
N LYS A 345 -4.22 22.02 3.28
CA LYS A 345 -3.85 21.89 1.86
C LYS A 345 -4.88 21.02 1.11
N TYR A 346 -5.24 19.85 1.64
CA TYR A 346 -6.21 18.95 0.99
C TYR A 346 -7.62 19.56 0.89
N LYS A 347 -8.05 20.28 1.93
CA LYS A 347 -9.34 20.99 1.91
C LYS A 347 -9.36 22.09 0.86
N SER A 348 -8.32 22.92 0.79
CA SER A 348 -8.20 24.00 -0.20
C SER A 348 -8.20 23.49 -1.63
N ILE A 349 -7.44 22.42 -1.91
CA ILE A 349 -7.42 21.76 -3.23
C ILE A 349 -8.83 21.28 -3.62
N SER A 350 -9.48 20.56 -2.71
CA SER A 350 -10.84 20.02 -2.93
C SER A 350 -11.88 21.12 -3.15
N ALA A 351 -11.79 22.21 -2.36
CA ALA A 351 -12.68 23.35 -2.43
C ALA A 351 -12.50 24.16 -3.71
N ASN A 352 -11.25 24.37 -4.15
CA ASN A 352 -10.96 25.04 -5.41
C ASN A 352 -11.49 24.24 -6.61
N SER A 353 -11.32 22.92 -6.62
CA SER A 353 -11.89 22.05 -7.67
C SER A 353 -13.42 22.17 -7.75
N MET A 354 -14.10 22.07 -6.60
CA MET A 354 -15.56 22.22 -6.55
C MET A 354 -16.02 23.59 -7.07
N TYR A 355 -15.34 24.66 -6.64
CA TYR A 355 -15.62 26.01 -7.12
C TYR A 355 -15.46 26.11 -8.65
N ARG A 356 -14.32 25.69 -9.19
CA ARG A 356 -14.02 25.87 -10.62
C ARG A 356 -14.94 25.06 -11.52
N ILE A 357 -15.21 23.80 -11.18
CA ILE A 357 -16.10 22.94 -11.97
C ILE A 357 -17.55 23.43 -11.87
N SER A 358 -18.02 23.79 -10.67
CA SER A 358 -19.40 24.29 -10.52
C SER A 358 -19.61 25.61 -11.26
N GLU A 359 -18.65 26.54 -11.19
CA GLU A 359 -18.71 27.80 -11.94
C GLU A 359 -18.60 27.57 -13.45
N THR A 360 -17.75 26.63 -13.89
CA THR A 360 -17.64 26.28 -15.32
C THR A 360 -18.98 25.77 -15.87
N ILE A 361 -19.65 24.87 -15.14
CA ILE A 361 -20.97 24.36 -15.52
C ILE A 361 -22.00 25.50 -15.51
N LEU A 362 -22.01 26.36 -14.48
CA LEU A 362 -22.91 27.53 -14.46
C LEU A 362 -22.71 28.42 -15.69
N CYS A 363 -21.46 28.69 -16.06
CA CYS A 363 -21.13 29.49 -17.24
C CYS A 363 -21.51 28.82 -18.56
N SER A 364 -21.40 27.49 -18.68
CA SER A 364 -21.72 26.80 -19.94
C SER A 364 -23.20 26.86 -20.31
N TYR A 365 -24.09 27.01 -19.33
CA TYR A 365 -25.54 27.11 -19.54
C TYR A 365 -26.08 28.55 -19.59
N HIS A 366 -25.24 29.55 -19.32
CA HIS A 366 -25.59 30.98 -19.41
C HIS A 366 -26.92 31.31 -18.69
N GLU A 367 -27.78 32.17 -19.24
CA GLU A 367 -29.09 32.55 -18.67
C GLU A 367 -30.11 31.38 -18.61
N ASN A 368 -29.84 30.27 -19.29
CA ASN A 368 -30.78 29.15 -19.42
C ASN A 368 -30.67 28.12 -18.29
N ILE A 369 -29.70 28.24 -17.38
CA ILE A 369 -29.49 27.25 -16.29
C ILE A 369 -30.73 27.03 -15.42
N SER A 370 -31.56 28.06 -15.27
CA SER A 370 -32.83 28.01 -14.53
C SER A 370 -33.86 27.07 -15.18
N GLN A 371 -33.72 26.78 -16.47
CA GLN A 371 -34.59 25.90 -17.26
C GLN A 371 -34.04 24.47 -17.38
N VAL A 372 -32.75 24.26 -17.07
CA VAL A 372 -32.10 22.94 -17.16
C VAL A 372 -32.63 22.00 -16.08
N SER A 373 -33.19 20.87 -16.53
CA SER A 373 -33.67 19.84 -15.61
C SER A 373 -32.50 19.16 -14.88
N GLN A 374 -32.77 18.58 -13.71
CA GLN A 374 -31.71 17.86 -12.98
C GLN A 374 -31.28 16.60 -13.75
N GLU A 375 -32.20 15.97 -14.47
CA GLU A 375 -31.96 14.79 -15.31
C GLU A 375 -31.03 15.12 -16.48
N GLU A 376 -31.22 16.28 -17.12
CA GLU A 376 -30.35 16.78 -18.18
C GLU A 376 -28.95 17.08 -17.66
N LEU A 377 -28.82 17.80 -16.55
CA LEU A 377 -27.52 18.02 -15.93
C LEU A 377 -26.86 16.69 -15.54
N PHE A 378 -27.62 15.74 -14.98
CA PHE A 378 -27.08 14.43 -14.60
C PHE A 378 -26.54 13.67 -15.80
N ALA A 379 -27.22 13.70 -16.95
CA ALA A 379 -26.75 13.06 -18.18
C ALA A 379 -25.42 13.68 -18.67
N GLU A 380 -25.31 15.00 -18.62
CA GLU A 380 -24.07 15.71 -18.99
C GLU A 380 -22.92 15.42 -18.02
N LEU A 381 -23.19 15.39 -16.72
CA LEU A 381 -22.21 14.97 -15.71
C LEU A 381 -21.76 13.52 -15.92
N LEU A 382 -22.69 12.63 -16.22
CA LEU A 382 -22.41 11.22 -16.51
C LEU A 382 -21.51 11.07 -17.73
N SER A 383 -21.79 11.82 -18.80
CA SER A 383 -20.96 11.85 -20.00
C SER A 383 -19.55 12.39 -19.70
N MET A 384 -19.42 13.50 -18.96
CA MET A 384 -18.12 14.05 -18.56
C MET A 384 -17.30 13.07 -17.73
N ILE A 385 -17.91 12.42 -16.75
CA ILE A 385 -17.25 11.41 -15.91
C ILE A 385 -16.76 10.23 -16.78
N ALA A 386 -17.60 9.74 -17.69
CA ALA A 386 -17.27 8.64 -18.57
C ALA A 386 -16.12 8.99 -19.53
N ASP A 387 -16.12 10.19 -20.10
CA ASP A 387 -15.06 10.68 -21.01
C ASP A 387 -13.72 10.85 -20.28
N ILE A 388 -13.72 11.40 -19.06
CA ILE A 388 -12.51 11.53 -18.23
C ILE A 388 -11.95 10.15 -17.86
N LEU A 389 -12.81 9.20 -17.48
CA LEU A 389 -12.40 7.82 -17.24
C LEU A 389 -11.82 7.20 -18.52
N ALA A 390 -12.50 7.33 -19.65
CA ALA A 390 -12.05 6.78 -20.92
C ALA A 390 -10.66 7.33 -21.30
N ALA A 391 -10.46 8.65 -21.22
CA ALA A 391 -9.18 9.31 -21.51
C ALA A 391 -8.07 8.88 -20.55
N CYS A 392 -8.35 8.81 -19.25
CA CYS A 392 -7.35 8.36 -18.28
C CYS A 392 -6.90 6.92 -18.56
N LEU A 393 -7.85 6.04 -18.87
CA LEU A 393 -7.61 4.61 -19.03
C LEU A 393 -6.93 4.23 -20.35
N THR A 394 -6.81 5.14 -21.32
CA THR A 394 -5.94 4.91 -22.50
C THR A 394 -4.47 4.75 -22.11
N ASN A 395 -4.08 5.21 -20.91
CA ASN A 395 -2.72 5.06 -20.39
C ASN A 395 -2.44 3.68 -19.77
N LEU A 396 -3.45 2.82 -19.59
CA LEU A 396 -3.29 1.48 -18.99
C LEU A 396 -2.22 0.60 -19.68
N PRO A 397 -2.14 0.53 -21.03
CA PRO A 397 -1.10 -0.26 -21.69
C PRO A 397 0.31 0.18 -21.31
N GLN A 398 0.57 1.49 -21.19
CA GLN A 398 1.86 2.03 -20.77
C GLN A 398 2.17 1.64 -19.32
N VAL A 399 1.19 1.76 -18.42
CA VAL A 399 1.33 1.35 -17.02
C VAL A 399 1.64 -0.14 -16.87
N ILE A 400 0.95 -0.99 -17.65
CA ILE A 400 1.21 -2.44 -17.70
C ILE A 400 2.64 -2.70 -18.16
N ALA A 401 3.08 -2.04 -19.23
CA ALA A 401 4.44 -2.18 -19.76
C ALA A 401 5.49 -1.77 -18.72
N MET A 402 5.31 -0.63 -18.04
CA MET A 402 6.22 -0.17 -16.97
C MET A 402 6.35 -1.20 -15.84
N LYS A 403 5.26 -1.85 -15.45
CA LYS A 403 5.30 -2.93 -14.44
C LYS A 403 6.06 -4.16 -14.92
N CYS A 404 5.98 -4.50 -16.20
CA CYS A 404 6.77 -5.59 -16.79
C CYS A 404 8.27 -5.30 -16.81
N HIS A 405 8.66 -4.03 -16.95
CA HIS A 405 10.06 -3.60 -17.08
C HIS A 405 10.74 -3.16 -15.78
N THR A 406 10.22 -3.56 -14.60
CA THR A 406 10.84 -3.16 -13.32
C THR A 406 12.29 -3.65 -13.20
N SER A 407 13.20 -2.73 -12.86
CA SER A 407 14.65 -2.98 -12.78
C SER A 407 15.05 -3.72 -11.49
N ALA A 408 14.31 -3.51 -10.40
CA ALA A 408 14.50 -4.16 -9.12
C ALA A 408 14.17 -5.67 -9.20
N ILE A 409 15.21 -6.51 -9.19
CA ILE A 409 15.08 -7.98 -9.33
C ILE A 409 14.18 -8.55 -8.23
N GLU A 410 14.31 -8.06 -7.00
CA GLU A 410 13.55 -8.50 -5.83
C GLU A 410 12.05 -8.18 -5.93
N LYS A 411 11.66 -7.24 -6.81
CA LYS A 411 10.26 -6.87 -7.06
C LYS A 411 9.73 -7.42 -8.38
N ARG A 412 10.60 -7.92 -9.27
CA ARG A 412 10.27 -8.25 -10.66
C ARG A 412 9.17 -9.30 -10.79
N GLU A 413 9.26 -10.39 -10.04
CA GLU A 413 8.25 -11.45 -10.09
C GLU A 413 6.87 -10.95 -9.65
N ALA A 414 6.80 -10.21 -8.53
CA ALA A 414 5.56 -9.62 -8.04
C ALA A 414 5.00 -8.58 -9.01
N SER A 415 5.86 -7.76 -9.61
CA SER A 415 5.48 -6.73 -10.58
C SER A 415 4.92 -7.33 -11.87
N VAL A 416 5.56 -8.37 -12.41
CA VAL A 416 5.07 -9.09 -13.60
C VAL A 416 3.73 -9.78 -13.31
N ARG A 417 3.55 -10.38 -12.12
CA ARG A 417 2.26 -10.94 -11.73
C ARG A 417 1.17 -9.86 -11.64
N ALA A 418 1.48 -8.71 -11.07
CA ALA A 418 0.54 -7.58 -11.00
C ALA A 418 0.20 -7.06 -12.40
N ALA A 419 1.17 -6.97 -13.31
CA ALA A 419 0.95 -6.59 -14.71
C ALA A 419 0.03 -7.58 -15.43
N ALA A 420 0.27 -8.89 -15.25
CA ALA A 420 -0.57 -9.95 -15.82
C ALA A 420 -2.01 -9.91 -15.30
N GLN A 421 -2.18 -9.68 -13.99
CA GLN A 421 -3.51 -9.52 -13.40
C GLN A 421 -4.21 -8.28 -13.95
N LEU A 422 -3.52 -7.13 -13.97
CA LEU A 422 -4.07 -5.88 -14.48
C LEU A 422 -4.47 -5.98 -15.97
N LEU A 423 -3.65 -6.64 -16.78
CA LEU A 423 -3.95 -6.89 -18.18
C LEU A 423 -5.25 -7.70 -18.32
N GLY A 424 -5.42 -8.79 -17.58
CA GLY A 424 -6.64 -9.60 -17.64
C GLY A 424 -7.88 -8.84 -17.16
N GLU A 425 -7.78 -8.09 -16.06
CA GLU A 425 -8.88 -7.26 -15.52
C GLU A 425 -9.30 -6.14 -16.46
N THR A 426 -8.38 -5.58 -17.24
CA THR A 426 -8.63 -4.39 -18.08
C THR A 426 -8.65 -4.67 -19.58
N MET A 427 -8.48 -5.92 -20.00
CA MET A 427 -8.35 -6.27 -21.43
C MET A 427 -9.51 -5.75 -22.29
N GLN A 428 -10.75 -5.92 -21.83
CA GLN A 428 -11.91 -5.42 -22.58
C GLN A 428 -11.99 -3.89 -22.60
N ILE A 429 -11.59 -3.23 -21.51
CA ILE A 429 -11.50 -1.75 -21.48
C ILE A 429 -10.49 -1.29 -22.52
N ILE A 430 -9.30 -1.90 -22.55
CA ILE A 430 -8.25 -1.57 -23.52
C ILE A 430 -8.77 -1.75 -24.95
N ASN A 431 -9.45 -2.86 -25.25
CA ASN A 431 -10.02 -3.10 -26.58
C ASN A 431 -11.07 -2.05 -26.97
N ILE A 432 -12.01 -1.74 -26.07
CA ILE A 432 -13.07 -0.73 -26.31
C ILE A 432 -12.46 0.65 -26.59
N LEU A 433 -11.40 1.01 -25.88
CA LEU A 433 -10.73 2.29 -26.05
C LEU A 433 -9.84 2.29 -27.30
N GLN A 434 -9.23 1.15 -27.66
CA GLN A 434 -8.37 0.99 -28.84
C GLN A 434 -9.07 1.26 -30.15
N ASP A 435 -10.36 0.93 -30.23
CA ASP A 435 -11.17 1.16 -31.43
C ASP A 435 -11.56 2.64 -31.63
N ARG A 436 -11.22 3.54 -30.70
CA ARG A 436 -11.52 4.98 -30.79
C ARG A 436 -10.41 5.71 -31.56
N GLU A 437 -10.76 6.33 -32.69
CA GLU A 437 -9.86 6.91 -33.72
C GLU A 437 -8.76 7.88 -33.20
N LEU A 438 -8.90 8.45 -32.00
CA LEU A 438 -7.96 9.43 -31.44
C LEU A 438 -6.54 8.85 -31.20
N LEU A 439 -6.38 7.53 -31.15
CA LEU A 439 -5.16 6.86 -30.70
C LEU A 439 -3.94 6.96 -31.63
N SER A 440 -4.11 7.32 -32.90
CA SER A 440 -2.96 7.41 -33.82
C SER A 440 -2.02 8.60 -33.54
N LEU A 441 -2.46 9.57 -32.73
CA LEU A 441 -1.73 10.80 -32.38
C LEU A 441 -1.29 10.90 -30.90
N ILE A 442 -1.69 9.95 -30.04
CA ILE A 442 -1.48 10.01 -28.59
C ILE A 442 -0.02 9.65 -28.25
N ARG A 443 0.82 10.68 -28.13
CA ARG A 443 2.22 10.64 -27.72
C ARG A 443 2.33 10.41 -26.20
N ASN A 444 3.51 9.93 -25.74
CA ASN A 444 3.91 9.73 -24.34
C ASN A 444 3.63 10.91 -23.37
N ASP A 445 3.27 12.07 -23.89
CA ASP A 445 3.00 13.27 -23.10
C ASP A 445 1.59 13.29 -22.50
N MET A 446 0.61 12.55 -23.01
CA MET A 446 -0.82 12.63 -22.62
C MET A 446 -1.19 11.89 -21.30
N ALA A 447 -0.21 11.68 -20.42
CA ALA A 447 -0.43 11.11 -19.08
C ALA A 447 -1.21 12.05 -18.14
N PHE A 448 -1.27 13.34 -18.46
CA PHE A 448 -1.86 14.38 -17.63
C PHE A 448 -3.12 14.96 -18.26
N ILE A 449 -4.14 15.22 -17.43
CA ILE A 449 -5.46 15.71 -17.88
C ILE A 449 -5.41 17.10 -18.52
N ASP A 450 -4.49 17.97 -18.10
CA ASP A 450 -4.30 19.31 -18.67
C ASP A 450 -3.79 19.26 -20.12
N LYS A 451 -2.96 18.28 -20.45
CA LYS A 451 -2.49 18.09 -21.83
C LYS A 451 -3.61 17.60 -22.72
N TRP A 452 -4.48 16.73 -22.22
CA TRP A 452 -5.73 16.38 -22.90
C TRP A 452 -6.64 17.58 -23.10
N HIS A 453 -6.86 18.35 -22.04
CA HIS A 453 -7.69 19.56 -22.07
C HIS A 453 -7.16 20.59 -23.09
N SER A 454 -5.84 20.79 -23.11
CA SER A 454 -5.18 21.71 -24.07
C SER A 454 -5.29 21.21 -25.51
N TYR A 455 -5.08 19.91 -25.75
CA TYR A 455 -5.16 19.31 -27.09
C TYR A 455 -6.56 19.37 -27.68
N LEU A 456 -7.60 19.15 -26.86
CA LEU A 456 -8.98 19.17 -27.32
C LEU A 456 -9.48 20.57 -27.66
N LYS A 457 -8.99 21.61 -26.96
CA LYS A 457 -9.32 23.01 -27.27
C LYS A 457 -8.68 23.52 -28.55
N ASP A 458 -7.40 23.22 -28.75
CA ASP A 458 -6.62 23.65 -29.91
C ASP A 458 -5.98 22.43 -30.59
N PRO A 459 -6.74 21.65 -31.39
CA PRO A 459 -6.17 20.54 -32.16
C PRO A 459 -5.12 21.12 -33.12
N CYS A 460 -3.85 20.82 -32.86
CA CYS A 460 -2.74 21.29 -33.69
C CYS A 460 -2.96 20.84 -35.15
N PRO A 461 -2.79 21.72 -36.16
CA PRO A 461 -3.14 21.44 -37.56
C PRO A 461 -2.33 20.31 -38.21
#